data_AF-A0A453HLT8-F1
#
_entry.id   AF-A0A453HLT8-F1
#
_cell.length_a   1.000
_cell.length_b   1.000
_cell.length_c   1.000
_cell.angle_alpha   90.00
_cell.angle_beta   90.00
_cell.angle_gamma   90.00
#
_symmetry.space_group_name_H-M   'P 1'
#
loop_
_entity.id
_entity.type
_entity.pdbx_description
1 polymer ?
#
loop_
_entity_poly.entity_id
_entity_poly.type
_entity_poly.pdbx_seq_one_letter_code
_entity_poly.pdbx_strand_id
1 'polypeptide(L)'
;LPPPPRALPRRRPPPRPHPRAFLLPRRRGAAAPRLRRLRLPPPPRQEPPRPVPQERRVQQLRGVQEREEPRRVRREAGILLRLGAAGPLPGWCTALSISPEMETQLLFMMSNVKWGGQKRYQLWFARKHLMVPGGEERIPDIVRFICCGYHPTNEVIQSGVIARWAVIGWLLTSCSKGYIVANAKLALFYDWLFFDETKGNVMNIEPAMLLMLNSISQYVDITNVLLEFLFLLIENYEVRRKEAIEQCVRCAFIVLVKKGVLPSLELLTGCEKLSPLLRQKLVAFLSSTTPVAAVEACLKPINEVSKAAELKKRVCSN
;
A
#
# COMPACT_ATOMS: atom_id res chain seq x y z
N LEU A 1 21.35 57.20 30.42
CA LEU A 1 20.73 55.88 30.14
C LEU A 1 20.26 55.29 31.48
N PRO A 2 19.03 54.75 31.57
CA PRO A 2 18.38 54.34 32.82
C PRO A 2 18.86 52.96 33.33
N PRO A 3 18.61 52.60 34.61
CA PRO A 3 19.04 51.33 35.19
C PRO A 3 18.16 50.13 34.75
N PRO A 4 18.65 48.88 34.90
CA PRO A 4 18.00 47.70 34.35
C PRO A 4 16.71 47.31 35.11
N PRO A 5 15.75 46.65 34.45
CA PRO A 5 14.45 46.33 35.04
C PRO A 5 14.51 45.14 36.02
N ARG A 6 13.72 45.24 37.10
CA ARG A 6 13.51 44.21 38.12
C ARG A 6 12.81 42.96 37.55
N ALA A 7 13.26 41.78 38.00
CA ALA A 7 12.70 40.48 37.66
C ALA A 7 11.26 40.29 38.20
N LEU A 8 10.37 39.76 37.33
CA LEU A 8 9.00 39.37 37.68
C LEU A 8 8.96 37.99 38.37
N PRO A 9 7.98 37.73 39.27
CA PRO A 9 7.89 36.47 40.00
C PRO A 9 7.40 35.31 39.14
N ARG A 10 8.03 34.14 39.31
CA ARG A 10 7.70 32.86 38.65
C ARG A 10 6.26 32.42 38.95
N ARG A 11 5.42 32.30 37.92
CA ARG A 11 4.10 31.65 38.02
C ARG A 11 4.26 30.14 38.16
N ARG A 12 3.58 29.53 39.15
CA ARG A 12 3.47 28.08 39.32
C ARG A 12 2.63 27.45 38.20
N PRO A 13 2.95 26.23 37.73
CA PRO A 13 2.13 25.52 36.74
C PRO A 13 0.82 24.98 37.36
N PRO A 14 -0.24 24.82 36.56
CA PRO A 14 -1.52 24.28 37.02
C PRO A 14 -1.45 22.75 37.27
N PRO A 15 -2.30 22.20 38.15
CA PRO A 15 -2.30 20.78 38.49
C PRO A 15 -2.92 19.91 37.38
N ARG A 16 -2.38 18.70 37.20
CA ARG A 16 -2.88 17.68 36.27
C ARG A 16 -4.21 17.08 36.76
N PRO A 17 -5.18 16.74 35.86
CA PRO A 17 -6.41 16.07 36.27
C PRO A 17 -6.18 14.57 36.49
N HIS A 18 -6.52 14.07 37.67
CA HIS A 18 -6.66 12.65 37.98
C HIS A 18 -8.11 12.15 37.70
N PRO A 19 -8.30 10.86 37.39
CA PRO A 19 -9.54 10.32 36.84
C PRO A 19 -10.66 10.25 37.89
N ARG A 20 -11.83 10.79 37.54
CA ARG A 20 -13.06 10.68 38.34
C ARG A 20 -13.62 9.25 38.25
N ALA A 21 -13.50 8.51 39.34
CA ALA A 21 -14.30 7.33 39.61
C ALA A 21 -15.74 7.76 39.96
N PHE A 22 -16.72 7.25 39.23
CA PHE A 22 -18.14 7.43 39.55
C PHE A 22 -18.52 6.46 40.69
N LEU A 23 -18.79 7.04 41.86
CA LEU A 23 -19.38 6.38 43.02
C LEU A 23 -20.90 6.22 42.81
N LEU A 24 -21.39 4.98 42.89
CA LEU A 24 -22.82 4.66 43.02
C LEU A 24 -23.28 4.86 44.48
N PRO A 25 -24.50 5.36 44.74
CA PRO A 25 -24.95 5.61 46.10
C PRO A 25 -25.47 4.33 46.80
N ARG A 26 -25.00 4.11 48.03
CA ARG A 26 -25.54 3.16 49.01
C ARG A 26 -26.94 3.58 49.47
N ARG A 27 -27.91 2.66 49.47
CA ARG A 27 -29.13 2.73 50.31
C ARG A 27 -29.10 1.65 51.39
N ARG A 28 -29.42 2.06 52.63
CA ARG A 28 -29.58 1.20 53.81
C ARG A 28 -31.01 0.66 53.91
N GLY A 29 -31.12 -0.64 54.19
CA GLY A 29 -32.04 -1.34 55.11
C GLY A 29 -33.56 -1.16 55.01
N ALA A 30 -34.27 -2.24 54.65
CA ALA A 30 -35.57 -2.60 55.22
C ALA A 30 -35.80 -4.12 55.10
N ALA A 31 -36.53 -4.69 56.06
CA ALA A 31 -36.65 -6.10 56.41
C ALA A 31 -37.32 -7.01 55.36
N ALA A 32 -37.00 -8.30 55.44
CA ALA A 32 -37.54 -9.37 54.61
C ALA A 32 -38.87 -9.92 55.13
N PRO A 33 -39.79 -10.30 54.21
CA PRO A 33 -40.67 -11.44 54.40
C PRO A 33 -40.34 -12.54 53.38
N ARG A 34 -40.27 -13.79 53.86
CA ARG A 34 -40.11 -14.99 53.04
C ARG A 34 -41.35 -15.21 52.17
N LEU A 35 -41.19 -15.16 50.84
CA LEU A 35 -42.21 -15.64 49.89
C LEU A 35 -41.57 -16.49 48.79
N ARG A 36 -42.33 -17.52 48.39
CA ARG A 36 -41.98 -18.71 47.62
C ARG A 36 -41.30 -18.40 46.27
N ARG A 37 -40.30 -19.22 45.91
CA ARG A 37 -39.66 -19.24 44.57
C ARG A 37 -40.70 -19.57 43.48
N LEU A 38 -41.11 -18.56 42.72
CA LEU A 38 -41.68 -18.73 41.37
C LEU A 38 -40.53 -18.56 40.36
N ARG A 39 -40.25 -19.60 39.58
CA ARG A 39 -39.27 -19.56 38.48
C ARG A 39 -39.81 -18.63 37.38
N LEU A 40 -39.13 -17.53 37.11
CA LEU A 40 -39.35 -16.70 35.92
C LEU A 40 -38.65 -17.34 34.70
N PRO A 41 -39.21 -17.26 33.49
CA PRO A 41 -38.56 -17.72 32.26
C PRO A 41 -37.38 -16.80 31.90
N PRO A 42 -36.37 -17.31 31.16
CA PRO A 42 -35.21 -16.52 30.75
C PRO A 42 -35.60 -15.40 29.75
N PRO A 43 -34.84 -14.30 29.69
CA PRO A 43 -35.11 -13.23 28.73
C PRO A 43 -34.87 -13.70 27.27
N PRO A 44 -35.56 -13.13 26.28
CA PRO A 44 -35.37 -13.49 24.89
C PRO A 44 -33.96 -13.12 24.42
N ARG A 45 -33.34 -14.00 23.63
CA ARG A 45 -32.05 -13.77 22.99
C ARG A 45 -32.15 -12.54 22.08
N GLN A 46 -31.31 -11.53 22.31
CA GLN A 46 -31.11 -10.46 21.33
C GLN A 46 -30.39 -11.05 20.12
N GLU A 47 -31.08 -11.13 18.98
CA GLU A 47 -30.42 -11.39 17.69
C GLU A 47 -29.53 -10.18 17.34
N PRO A 48 -28.33 -10.39 16.76
CA PRO A 48 -27.51 -9.30 16.27
C PRO A 48 -28.24 -8.55 15.14
N PRO A 49 -27.99 -7.24 14.98
CA PRO A 49 -28.67 -6.44 13.96
C PRO A 49 -28.39 -7.03 12.57
N ARG A 50 -29.45 -7.20 11.77
CA ARG A 50 -29.33 -7.67 10.39
C ARG A 50 -28.55 -6.64 9.57
N PRO A 51 -27.55 -7.05 8.77
CA PRO A 51 -26.78 -6.13 7.94
C PRO A 51 -27.67 -5.41 6.93
N VAL A 52 -27.40 -4.12 6.75
CA VAL A 52 -28.13 -3.20 5.86
C VAL A 52 -28.03 -3.73 4.42
N PRO A 53 -29.03 -3.55 3.53
CA PRO A 53 -29.02 -4.16 2.18
C PRO A 53 -27.76 -3.90 1.34
N GLN A 54 -27.02 -2.83 1.63
CA GLN A 54 -25.74 -2.49 1.00
C GLN A 54 -24.57 -3.40 1.46
N GLU A 55 -24.53 -3.80 2.73
CA GLU A 55 -23.50 -4.70 3.29
C GLU A 55 -23.67 -6.15 2.81
N ARG A 56 -24.92 -6.60 2.59
CA ARG A 56 -25.20 -7.90 1.98
C ARG A 56 -24.65 -7.99 0.56
N ARG A 57 -24.75 -6.91 -0.22
CA ARG A 57 -24.17 -6.85 -1.58
C ARG A 57 -22.65 -6.94 -1.56
N VAL A 58 -22.00 -6.30 -0.59
CA VAL A 58 -20.53 -6.32 -0.43
C VAL A 58 -20.02 -7.69 0.06
N GLN A 59 -20.73 -8.34 0.99
CA GLN A 59 -20.36 -9.67 1.49
C GLN A 59 -20.63 -10.78 0.46
N GLN A 60 -21.70 -10.64 -0.34
CA GLN A 60 -22.04 -11.61 -1.37
C GLN A 60 -21.15 -11.48 -2.62
N LEU A 61 -20.64 -10.28 -2.91
CA LEU A 61 -19.57 -10.08 -3.90
C LEU A 61 -18.23 -10.65 -3.41
N ARG A 62 -17.89 -10.52 -2.11
CA ARG A 62 -16.69 -11.16 -1.51
C ARG A 62 -16.70 -12.69 -1.65
N GLY A 63 -17.82 -13.33 -1.33
CA GLY A 63 -17.91 -14.80 -1.35
C GLY A 63 -17.91 -15.42 -2.75
N VAL A 64 -18.27 -14.66 -3.79
CA VAL A 64 -18.15 -15.08 -5.19
C VAL A 64 -16.73 -14.83 -5.72
N GLN A 65 -16.05 -13.78 -5.23
CA GLN A 65 -14.68 -13.43 -5.61
C GLN A 65 -13.64 -14.44 -5.08
N GLU A 66 -13.80 -14.92 -3.85
CA GLU A 66 -12.90 -15.90 -3.22
C GLU A 66 -12.89 -17.29 -3.92
N ARG A 67 -13.97 -17.66 -4.64
CA ARG A 67 -14.04 -18.95 -5.36
C ARG A 67 -13.48 -18.91 -6.77
N GLU A 68 -13.31 -17.73 -7.38
CA GLU A 68 -12.72 -17.57 -8.72
C GLU A 68 -11.23 -17.18 -8.70
N GLU A 69 -10.72 -16.75 -7.56
CA GLU A 69 -9.37 -16.20 -7.35
C GLU A 69 -8.22 -17.11 -7.88
N PRO A 70 -8.20 -18.44 -7.62
CA PRO A 70 -7.09 -19.28 -8.05
C PRO A 70 -7.01 -19.47 -9.57
N ARG A 71 -8.13 -19.30 -10.28
CA ARG A 71 -8.20 -19.41 -11.76
C ARG A 71 -7.97 -18.06 -12.45
N ARG A 72 -8.26 -16.93 -11.78
CA ARG A 72 -7.91 -15.58 -12.24
C ARG A 72 -6.42 -15.30 -12.17
N VAL A 73 -5.74 -15.69 -11.09
CA VAL A 73 -4.29 -15.48 -10.91
C VAL A 73 -3.47 -16.13 -12.03
N ARG A 74 -3.86 -17.34 -12.50
CA ARG A 74 -3.23 -17.99 -13.66
C ARG A 74 -3.47 -17.26 -14.99
N ARG A 75 -4.61 -16.57 -15.15
CA ARG A 75 -4.91 -15.76 -16.34
C ARG A 75 -4.23 -14.40 -16.28
N GLU A 76 -4.09 -13.80 -15.10
CA GLU A 76 -3.39 -12.52 -14.87
C GLU A 76 -1.88 -12.66 -15.06
N ALA A 77 -1.26 -13.77 -14.61
CA ALA A 77 0.12 -14.10 -14.93
C ALA A 77 0.37 -14.27 -16.45
N GLY A 78 -0.61 -14.79 -17.19
CA GLY A 78 -0.57 -14.89 -18.65
C GLY A 78 -0.68 -13.54 -19.39
N ILE A 79 -1.28 -12.52 -18.76
CA ILE A 79 -1.34 -11.15 -19.27
C ILE A 79 -0.03 -10.40 -18.98
N LEU A 80 0.55 -10.62 -17.79
CA LEU A 80 1.87 -10.11 -17.39
C LEU A 80 2.98 -10.53 -18.37
N LEU A 81 2.96 -11.78 -18.84
CA LEU A 81 3.94 -12.29 -19.82
C LEU A 81 3.81 -11.69 -21.23
N ARG A 82 2.63 -11.18 -21.62
CA ARG A 82 2.45 -10.55 -22.95
C ARG A 82 2.88 -9.09 -22.98
N LEU A 83 3.02 -8.44 -21.82
CA LEU A 83 3.43 -7.04 -21.70
C LEU A 83 4.92 -6.86 -21.39
N GLY A 84 5.62 -7.91 -20.94
CA GLY A 84 7.07 -7.90 -20.65
C GLY A 84 8.00 -8.04 -21.86
N ALA A 85 7.48 -8.06 -23.10
CA ALA A 85 8.27 -8.31 -24.31
C ALA A 85 8.94 -7.05 -24.91
N ALA A 86 9.33 -6.07 -24.10
CA ALA A 86 10.03 -4.87 -24.59
C ALA A 86 11.05 -4.32 -23.58
N GLY A 87 12.26 -4.88 -23.59
CA GLY A 87 13.53 -4.16 -23.43
C GLY A 87 13.81 -3.38 -22.12
N PRO A 88 15.05 -2.88 -21.96
CA PRO A 88 15.39 -1.97 -20.88
C PRO A 88 14.68 -0.63 -21.15
N LEU A 89 13.65 -0.33 -20.37
CA LEU A 89 12.89 0.93 -20.28
C LEU A 89 13.00 1.90 -21.49
N PRO A 90 12.26 1.64 -22.58
CA PRO A 90 12.23 2.51 -23.76
C PRO A 90 11.16 3.61 -23.63
N GLY A 91 11.52 4.91 -23.74
CA GLY A 91 10.68 6.00 -24.28
C GLY A 91 9.24 6.25 -23.78
N TRP A 92 8.73 5.59 -22.73
CA TRP A 92 7.34 5.74 -22.29
C TRP A 92 7.14 6.77 -21.17
N CYS A 93 8.23 7.29 -20.59
CA CYS A 93 8.13 8.50 -19.74
C CYS A 93 7.59 9.71 -20.52
N THR A 94 7.63 9.68 -21.86
CA THR A 94 7.08 10.72 -22.76
C THR A 94 5.64 10.47 -23.24
N ALA A 95 4.93 9.43 -22.77
CA ALA A 95 3.55 9.17 -23.19
C ALA A 95 2.71 8.50 -22.09
N LEU A 96 2.76 9.02 -20.85
CA LEU A 96 1.68 8.73 -19.90
C LEU A 96 0.38 9.32 -20.47
N SER A 97 -0.72 8.57 -20.48
CA SER A 97 -2.03 9.06 -20.95
C SER A 97 -2.69 10.02 -19.95
N ILE A 98 -1.91 10.94 -19.41
CA ILE A 98 -2.30 11.97 -18.45
C ILE A 98 -2.42 13.27 -19.21
N SER A 99 -3.63 13.79 -19.31
CA SER A 99 -3.81 15.14 -19.85
C SER A 99 -3.27 16.19 -18.87
N PRO A 100 -2.85 17.38 -19.34
CA PRO A 100 -2.42 18.47 -18.47
C PRO A 100 -3.47 18.85 -17.42
N GLU A 101 -4.76 18.69 -17.76
CA GLU A 101 -5.85 18.90 -16.81
C GLU A 101 -5.87 17.83 -15.70
N MET A 102 -5.72 16.54 -16.04
CA MET A 102 -5.65 15.47 -15.05
C MET A 102 -4.48 15.68 -14.09
N GLU A 103 -3.31 16.01 -14.64
CA GLU A 103 -2.12 16.35 -13.86
C GLU A 103 -2.41 17.51 -12.89
N THR A 104 -2.95 18.62 -13.39
CA THR A 104 -3.29 19.79 -12.56
C THR A 104 -4.23 19.41 -11.40
N GLN A 105 -5.27 18.62 -11.66
CA GLN A 105 -6.23 18.20 -10.64
C GLN A 105 -5.61 17.23 -9.62
N LEU A 106 -4.77 16.30 -10.05
CA LEU A 106 -4.06 15.36 -9.17
C LEU A 106 -3.05 16.08 -8.29
N LEU A 107 -2.24 16.97 -8.87
CA LEU A 107 -1.29 17.81 -8.14
C LEU A 107 -2.01 18.71 -7.13
N PHE A 108 -3.12 19.32 -7.52
CA PHE A 108 -3.94 20.11 -6.60
C PHE A 108 -4.42 19.26 -5.42
N MET A 109 -4.92 18.05 -5.70
CA MET A 109 -5.36 17.12 -4.66
C MET A 109 -4.23 16.80 -3.68
N MET A 110 -3.06 16.40 -4.16
CA MET A 110 -1.93 15.96 -3.33
C MET A 110 -1.10 17.10 -2.72
N SER A 111 -1.31 18.35 -3.13
CA SER A 111 -0.54 19.51 -2.63
C SER A 111 -1.38 20.47 -1.78
N ASN A 112 -2.71 20.47 -1.94
CA ASN A 112 -3.58 21.49 -1.33
C ASN A 112 -4.73 20.91 -0.51
N VAL A 113 -5.19 19.69 -0.81
CA VAL A 113 -6.37 19.13 -0.14
C VAL A 113 -5.98 18.48 1.18
N LYS A 114 -6.48 19.02 2.29
CA LYS A 114 -6.26 18.47 3.64
C LYS A 114 -6.87 17.07 3.80
N TRP A 115 -6.19 16.26 4.60
CA TRP A 115 -6.67 14.93 4.99
C TRP A 115 -8.10 15.00 5.56
N GLY A 116 -8.97 14.10 5.11
CA GLY A 116 -10.41 14.09 5.41
C GLY A 116 -11.26 14.89 4.42
N GLY A 117 -10.68 15.84 3.69
CA GLY A 117 -11.36 16.69 2.70
C GLY A 117 -11.42 16.13 1.28
N GLN A 118 -10.76 15.00 1.01
CA GLN A 118 -10.54 14.49 -0.34
C GLN A 118 -11.78 13.97 -1.08
N LYS A 119 -12.83 13.55 -0.37
CA LYS A 119 -13.95 12.78 -0.97
C LYS A 119 -14.61 13.49 -2.15
N ARG A 120 -14.81 14.81 -2.05
CA ARG A 120 -15.41 15.61 -3.14
C ARG A 120 -14.50 15.71 -4.36
N TYR A 121 -13.19 15.88 -4.15
CA TYR A 121 -12.21 16.03 -5.22
C TYR A 121 -12.00 14.71 -5.95
N GLN A 122 -11.94 13.60 -5.21
CA GLN A 122 -11.93 12.25 -5.76
C GLN A 122 -13.18 11.99 -6.62
N LEU A 123 -14.36 12.35 -6.12
CA LEU A 123 -15.61 12.18 -6.87
C LEU A 123 -15.65 13.02 -8.15
N TRP A 124 -15.21 14.28 -8.10
CA TRP A 124 -15.15 15.15 -9.27
C TRP A 124 -14.17 14.63 -10.31
N PHE A 125 -12.96 14.23 -9.88
CA PHE A 125 -11.96 13.63 -10.75
C PHE A 125 -12.49 12.34 -11.39
N ALA A 126 -13.06 11.43 -10.60
CA ALA A 126 -13.61 10.18 -11.09
C ALA A 126 -14.70 10.41 -12.13
N ARG A 127 -15.69 11.25 -11.84
CA ARG A 127 -16.79 11.54 -12.77
C ARG A 127 -16.29 12.09 -14.10
N LYS A 128 -15.28 12.96 -14.07
CA LYS A 128 -14.76 13.61 -15.27
C LYS A 128 -13.83 12.72 -16.09
N HIS A 129 -12.98 11.94 -15.44
CA HIS A 129 -11.86 11.27 -16.10
C HIS A 129 -11.90 9.74 -16.07
N LEU A 130 -12.54 9.14 -15.07
CA LEU A 130 -12.53 7.68 -14.84
C LEU A 130 -13.86 7.00 -15.17
N MET A 131 -14.99 7.66 -14.88
CA MET A 131 -16.35 7.19 -15.13
C MET A 131 -16.83 7.51 -16.56
N VAL A 132 -15.90 7.54 -17.50
CA VAL A 132 -16.15 7.69 -18.93
C VAL A 132 -15.74 6.38 -19.64
N PRO A 133 -16.28 6.06 -20.83
CA PRO A 133 -15.82 4.89 -21.58
C PRO A 133 -14.30 4.89 -21.76
N GLY A 134 -13.64 3.81 -21.35
CA GLY A 134 -12.18 3.70 -21.37
C GLY A 134 -11.42 4.51 -20.30
N GLY A 135 -12.11 5.26 -19.43
CA GLY A 135 -11.47 6.12 -18.42
C GLY A 135 -10.61 5.35 -17.41
N GLU A 136 -11.08 4.18 -16.95
CA GLU A 136 -10.33 3.33 -16.03
C GLU A 136 -8.98 2.85 -16.61
N GLU A 137 -8.84 2.77 -17.93
CA GLU A 137 -7.60 2.27 -18.58
C GLU A 137 -6.42 3.22 -18.38
N ARG A 138 -6.68 4.47 -17.96
CA ARG A 138 -5.66 5.46 -17.57
C ARG A 138 -5.16 5.29 -16.15
N ILE A 139 -5.81 4.48 -15.32
CA ILE A 139 -5.44 4.32 -13.90
C ILE A 139 -3.99 3.85 -13.72
N PRO A 140 -3.46 2.87 -14.48
CA PRO A 140 -2.04 2.51 -14.39
C PRO A 140 -1.11 3.69 -14.68
N ASP A 141 -1.40 4.51 -15.69
CA ASP A 141 -0.62 5.71 -16.02
C ASP A 141 -0.70 6.76 -14.90
N ILE A 142 -1.88 6.93 -14.28
CA ILE A 142 -2.05 7.82 -13.12
C ILE A 142 -1.21 7.33 -11.94
N VAL A 143 -1.18 6.02 -11.69
CA VAL A 143 -0.34 5.43 -10.63
C VAL A 143 1.14 5.68 -10.92
N ARG A 144 1.60 5.51 -12.16
CA ARG A 144 2.99 5.85 -12.55
C ARG A 144 3.29 7.34 -12.34
N PHE A 145 2.38 8.22 -12.73
CA PHE A 145 2.51 9.66 -12.48
C PHE A 145 2.64 9.96 -10.98
N ILE A 146 1.81 9.37 -10.12
CA ILE A 146 1.89 9.61 -8.68
C ILE A 146 3.20 9.08 -8.08
N CYS A 147 3.69 7.93 -8.52
CA CYS A 147 4.93 7.35 -8.01
C CYS A 147 6.17 8.14 -8.44
N CYS A 148 6.27 8.48 -9.73
CA CYS A 148 7.52 8.98 -10.33
C CYS A 148 7.44 10.42 -10.86
N GLY A 149 6.25 10.91 -11.21
CA GLY A 149 6.04 12.26 -11.74
C GLY A 149 5.85 13.32 -10.65
N TYR A 150 5.44 12.92 -9.45
CA TYR A 150 5.23 13.84 -8.33
C TYR A 150 5.94 13.37 -7.05
N HIS A 151 6.92 14.15 -6.61
CA HIS A 151 7.63 13.98 -5.34
C HIS A 151 7.38 15.20 -4.44
N PRO A 152 6.51 15.10 -3.42
CA PRO A 152 6.19 16.23 -2.54
C PRO A 152 7.42 16.66 -1.74
N THR A 153 7.56 17.96 -1.50
CA THR A 153 8.57 18.49 -0.58
C THR A 153 8.24 18.13 0.87
N ASN A 154 9.23 18.20 1.76
CA ASN A 154 9.03 17.95 3.19
C ASN A 154 7.96 18.86 3.80
N GLU A 155 7.86 20.11 3.34
CA GLU A 155 6.82 21.05 3.77
C GLU A 155 5.42 20.53 3.41
N VAL A 156 5.24 20.04 2.18
CA VAL A 156 3.97 19.46 1.73
C VAL A 156 3.65 18.20 2.54
N ILE A 157 4.62 17.30 2.75
CA ILE A 157 4.44 16.07 3.53
C ILE A 157 3.96 16.39 4.96
N GLN A 158 4.53 17.42 5.60
CA GLN A 158 4.19 17.81 6.96
C GLN A 158 2.94 18.70 7.06
N SER A 159 2.38 19.15 5.93
CA SER A 159 1.25 20.08 5.91
C SER A 159 -0.12 19.43 6.16
N GLY A 160 -0.20 18.10 6.34
CA GLY A 160 -1.46 17.39 6.58
C GLY A 160 -2.37 17.31 5.35
N VAL A 161 -1.83 17.42 4.14
CA VAL A 161 -2.54 17.13 2.90
C VAL A 161 -2.69 15.62 2.68
N ILE A 162 -3.58 15.23 1.78
CA ILE A 162 -3.72 13.83 1.39
C ILE A 162 -2.40 13.29 0.81
N ALA A 163 -1.93 12.18 1.36
CA ALA A 163 -0.70 11.54 0.93
C ALA A 163 -0.87 10.78 -0.38
N ARG A 164 0.23 10.66 -1.14
CA ARG A 164 0.28 9.93 -2.43
C ARG A 164 -0.27 8.51 -2.33
N TRP A 165 0.14 7.77 -1.30
CA TRP A 165 -0.30 6.38 -1.08
C TRP A 165 -1.82 6.28 -0.91
N ALA A 166 -2.48 7.28 -0.33
CA ALA A 166 -3.93 7.27 -0.12
C ALA A 166 -4.69 7.50 -1.42
N VAL A 167 -4.16 8.35 -2.32
CA VAL A 167 -4.71 8.53 -3.67
C VAL A 167 -4.58 7.24 -4.46
N ILE A 168 -3.43 6.55 -4.38
CA ILE A 168 -3.23 5.24 -5.04
C ILE A 168 -4.22 4.19 -4.49
N GLY A 169 -4.40 4.11 -3.17
CA GLY A 169 -5.37 3.20 -2.56
C GLY A 169 -6.81 3.45 -3.04
N TRP A 170 -7.19 4.73 -3.19
CA TRP A 170 -8.47 5.10 -3.78
C TRP A 170 -8.59 4.67 -5.25
N LEU A 171 -7.55 4.87 -6.07
CA LEU A 171 -7.56 4.47 -7.47
C LEU A 171 -7.70 2.95 -7.63
N LEU A 172 -6.94 2.17 -6.86
CA LEU A 172 -7.00 0.70 -6.89
C LEU A 172 -8.38 0.15 -6.50
N THR A 173 -9.06 0.82 -5.57
CA THR A 173 -10.41 0.43 -5.11
C THR A 173 -11.54 0.97 -6.00
N SER A 174 -11.22 1.85 -6.96
CA SER A 174 -12.19 2.44 -7.88
C SER A 174 -12.33 1.68 -9.20
N CYS A 175 -11.44 0.72 -9.49
CA CYS A 175 -11.49 -0.07 -10.71
C CYS A 175 -12.61 -1.12 -10.68
N SER A 176 -13.29 -1.31 -11.80
CA SER A 176 -14.27 -2.39 -11.98
C SER A 176 -13.67 -3.60 -12.71
N LYS A 177 -12.68 -3.39 -13.57
CA LYS A 177 -12.08 -4.45 -14.40
C LYS A 177 -10.82 -5.03 -13.75
N GLY A 178 -10.75 -6.36 -13.64
CA GLY A 178 -9.63 -7.06 -13.00
C GLY A 178 -8.27 -6.81 -13.64
N TYR A 179 -8.19 -6.79 -14.98
CA TYR A 179 -6.92 -6.52 -15.68
C TYR A 179 -6.38 -5.11 -15.43
N ILE A 180 -7.27 -4.13 -15.24
CA ILE A 180 -6.87 -2.75 -14.92
C ILE A 180 -6.27 -2.69 -13.52
N VAL A 181 -6.89 -3.36 -12.54
CA VAL A 181 -6.35 -3.50 -11.19
C VAL A 181 -4.96 -4.16 -11.22
N ALA A 182 -4.79 -5.25 -11.98
CA ALA A 182 -3.51 -5.93 -12.12
C ALA A 182 -2.44 -5.01 -12.74
N ASN A 183 -2.78 -4.28 -13.82
CA ASN A 183 -1.87 -3.31 -14.44
C ASN A 183 -1.52 -2.16 -13.49
N ALA A 184 -2.46 -1.69 -12.68
CA ALA A 184 -2.21 -0.63 -11.70
C ALA A 184 -1.31 -1.11 -10.55
N LYS A 185 -1.46 -2.36 -10.09
CA LYS A 185 -0.53 -2.97 -9.12
C LYS A 185 0.87 -3.16 -9.73
N LEU A 186 0.96 -3.57 -10.99
CA LEU A 186 2.24 -3.64 -11.70
C LEU A 186 2.89 -2.26 -11.79
N ALA A 187 2.11 -1.23 -12.17
CA ALA A 187 2.59 0.14 -12.23
C ALA A 187 3.10 0.65 -10.87
N LEU A 188 2.43 0.26 -9.77
CA LEU A 188 2.82 0.57 -8.40
C LEU A 188 4.15 -0.10 -8.00
N PHE A 189 4.37 -1.35 -8.40
CA PHE A 189 5.57 -2.12 -8.07
C PHE A 189 6.68 -2.07 -9.11
N TYR A 190 6.49 -1.34 -10.22
CA TYR A 190 7.42 -1.37 -11.34
C TYR A 190 8.85 -0.99 -10.92
N ASP A 191 9.02 0.11 -10.17
CA ASP A 191 10.34 0.56 -9.70
C ASP A 191 10.96 -0.37 -8.66
N TRP A 192 10.18 -1.26 -8.03
CA TRP A 192 10.71 -2.25 -7.09
C TRP A 192 11.45 -3.38 -7.80
N LEU A 193 10.96 -3.80 -8.97
CA LEU A 193 11.52 -4.95 -9.71
C LEU A 193 12.94 -4.68 -10.24
N PHE A 194 13.27 -3.40 -10.44
CA PHE A 194 14.55 -2.94 -10.99
C PHE A 194 15.22 -1.92 -10.07
N PHE A 195 14.88 -1.95 -8.77
CA PHE A 195 15.42 -0.99 -7.82
C PHE A 195 16.93 -1.16 -7.65
N ASP A 196 17.63 -0.03 -7.65
CA ASP A 196 19.07 0.07 -7.47
C ASP A 196 19.35 1.09 -6.37
N GLU A 197 20.12 0.76 -5.33
CA GLU A 197 20.37 1.68 -4.20
C GLU A 197 21.16 2.93 -4.61
N THR A 198 21.97 2.85 -5.66
CA THR A 198 22.86 3.95 -6.09
C THR A 198 22.13 4.97 -6.96
N LYS A 199 21.19 4.52 -7.79
CA LYS A 199 20.45 5.36 -8.76
C LYS A 199 18.97 5.54 -8.42
N GLY A 200 18.41 4.62 -7.65
CA GLY A 200 16.98 4.56 -7.35
C GLY A 200 16.53 5.68 -6.43
N ASN A 201 15.40 6.30 -6.79
CA ASN A 201 14.75 7.27 -5.93
C ASN A 201 13.78 6.55 -4.98
N VAL A 202 14.01 6.68 -3.67
CA VAL A 202 13.15 6.09 -2.63
C VAL A 202 11.69 6.54 -2.76
N MET A 203 11.45 7.77 -3.25
CA MET A 203 10.12 8.33 -3.46
C MET A 203 9.31 7.57 -4.51
N ASN A 204 9.95 6.78 -5.39
CA ASN A 204 9.25 5.95 -6.38
C ASN A 204 8.67 4.67 -5.76
N ILE A 205 9.35 4.10 -4.76
CA ILE A 205 8.99 2.83 -4.13
C ILE A 205 8.18 3.02 -2.82
N GLU A 206 8.37 4.16 -2.14
CA GLU A 206 7.70 4.55 -0.90
C GLU A 206 6.16 4.43 -0.96
N PRO A 207 5.44 4.85 -2.02
CA PRO A 207 3.98 4.86 -2.01
C PRO A 207 3.36 3.46 -1.83
N ALA A 208 3.97 2.42 -2.40
CA ALA A 208 3.52 1.05 -2.25
C ALA A 208 3.67 0.57 -0.80
N MET A 209 4.82 0.85 -0.18
CA MET A 209 5.09 0.49 1.20
C MET A 209 4.15 1.21 2.17
N LEU A 210 3.98 2.53 2.01
CA LEU A 210 3.08 3.29 2.88
C LEU A 210 1.62 2.91 2.68
N LEU A 211 1.18 2.59 1.46
CA LEU A 211 -0.16 2.08 1.22
C LEU A 211 -0.39 0.76 1.98
N MET A 212 0.57 -0.16 1.89
CA MET A 212 0.52 -1.43 2.62
C MET A 212 0.44 -1.22 4.14
N LEU A 213 1.33 -0.41 4.72
CA LEU A 213 1.36 -0.19 6.18
C LEU A 213 0.13 0.53 6.71
N ASN A 214 -0.29 1.61 6.05
CA ASN A 214 -1.42 2.43 6.52
C ASN A 214 -2.76 1.71 6.35
N SER A 215 -2.83 0.69 5.48
CA SER A 215 -4.04 -0.11 5.28
C SER A 215 -4.25 -1.19 6.36
N ILE A 216 -3.21 -1.63 7.08
CA ILE A 216 -3.28 -2.76 8.03
C ILE A 216 -4.38 -2.58 9.09
N SER A 217 -4.55 -1.35 9.58
CA SER A 217 -5.49 -1.07 10.68
C SER A 217 -6.96 -1.32 10.34
N GLN A 218 -7.37 -0.97 9.11
CA GLN A 218 -8.77 -0.89 8.68
C GLN A 218 -9.09 -1.67 7.40
N TYR A 219 -8.10 -1.86 6.52
CA TYR A 219 -8.24 -2.43 5.18
C TYR A 219 -7.12 -3.45 4.90
N VAL A 220 -6.89 -4.38 5.83
CA VAL A 220 -5.77 -5.34 5.76
C VAL A 220 -5.73 -6.16 4.47
N ASP A 221 -6.90 -6.37 3.84
CA ASP A 221 -6.99 -7.07 2.56
C ASP A 221 -6.20 -6.37 1.46
N ILE A 222 -6.12 -5.03 1.48
CA ILE A 222 -5.26 -4.27 0.54
C ILE A 222 -3.80 -4.69 0.72
N THR A 223 -3.33 -4.78 1.96
CA THR A 223 -1.95 -5.19 2.28
C THR A 223 -1.67 -6.62 1.84
N ASN A 224 -2.57 -7.56 2.13
CA ASN A 224 -2.44 -8.96 1.71
C ASN A 224 -2.37 -9.06 0.18
N VAL A 225 -3.31 -8.43 -0.52
CA VAL A 225 -3.39 -8.45 -1.99
C VAL A 225 -2.15 -7.83 -2.65
N LEU A 226 -1.61 -6.74 -2.08
CA LEU A 226 -0.40 -6.10 -2.61
C LEU A 226 0.85 -6.95 -2.37
N LEU A 227 1.01 -7.53 -1.17
CA LEU A 227 2.12 -8.43 -0.88
C LEU A 227 2.08 -9.70 -1.74
N GLU A 228 0.90 -10.31 -1.87
CA GLU A 228 0.71 -11.46 -2.74
C GLU A 228 1.06 -11.14 -4.19
N PHE A 229 0.60 -10.00 -4.70
CA PHE A 229 0.91 -9.56 -6.06
C PHE A 229 2.42 -9.27 -6.24
N LEU A 230 3.09 -8.67 -5.25
CA LEU A 230 4.54 -8.47 -5.30
C LEU A 230 5.28 -9.81 -5.43
N PHE A 231 4.89 -10.81 -4.66
CA PHE A 231 5.48 -12.15 -4.79
C PHE A 231 5.18 -12.79 -6.15
N LEU A 232 3.97 -12.59 -6.69
CA LEU A 232 3.63 -13.05 -8.03
C LEU A 232 4.54 -12.42 -9.09
N LEU A 233 4.81 -11.11 -8.98
CA LEU A 233 5.72 -10.40 -9.88
C LEU A 233 7.15 -10.93 -9.78
N ILE A 234 7.67 -11.11 -8.57
CA ILE A 234 9.00 -11.66 -8.36
C ILE A 234 9.17 -13.02 -9.06
N GLU A 235 8.17 -13.88 -8.93
CA GLU A 235 8.23 -15.23 -9.49
C GLU A 235 8.00 -15.28 -11.00
N ASN A 236 7.22 -14.35 -11.56
CA ASN A 236 6.66 -14.51 -12.92
C ASN A 236 6.91 -13.33 -13.87
N TYR A 237 7.43 -12.19 -13.41
CA TYR A 237 7.66 -11.03 -14.30
C TYR A 237 8.68 -11.35 -15.39
N GLU A 238 9.85 -11.86 -14.98
CA GLU A 238 10.83 -12.38 -15.91
C GLU A 238 11.60 -13.55 -15.28
N VAL A 239 11.16 -14.77 -15.60
CA VAL A 239 11.67 -16.01 -15.00
C VAL A 239 13.19 -16.15 -15.13
N ARG A 240 13.79 -15.68 -16.24
CA ARG A 240 15.24 -15.76 -16.49
C ARG A 240 16.07 -14.82 -15.61
N ARG A 241 15.46 -13.78 -15.05
CA ARG A 241 16.11 -12.77 -14.20
C ARG A 241 15.52 -12.77 -12.79
N LYS A 242 14.85 -13.86 -12.39
CA LYS A 242 14.16 -13.97 -11.11
C LYS A 242 15.07 -13.60 -9.93
N GLU A 243 16.27 -14.17 -9.86
CA GLU A 243 17.21 -13.94 -8.75
C GLU A 243 17.64 -12.46 -8.68
N ALA A 244 17.82 -11.82 -9.82
CA ALA A 244 18.14 -10.39 -9.90
C ALA A 244 16.95 -9.53 -9.42
N ILE A 245 15.73 -9.86 -9.84
CA ILE A 245 14.50 -9.17 -9.39
C ILE A 245 14.30 -9.35 -7.88
N GLU A 246 14.51 -10.56 -7.36
CA GLU A 246 14.46 -10.81 -5.92
C GLU A 246 15.44 -9.90 -5.17
N GLN A 247 16.67 -9.77 -5.67
CA GLN A 247 17.69 -8.91 -5.07
C GLN A 247 17.30 -7.43 -5.13
N CYS A 248 16.75 -6.95 -6.25
CA CYS A 248 16.22 -5.59 -6.37
C CYS A 248 15.10 -5.32 -5.35
N VAL A 249 14.16 -6.24 -5.19
CA VAL A 249 13.06 -6.10 -4.23
C VAL A 249 13.57 -6.15 -2.78
N ARG A 250 14.51 -7.04 -2.44
CA ARG A 250 15.16 -7.06 -1.12
C ARG A 250 15.88 -5.73 -0.84
N CYS A 251 16.61 -5.22 -1.83
CA CYS A 251 17.29 -3.93 -1.76
C CYS A 251 16.29 -2.79 -1.50
N ALA A 252 15.15 -2.77 -2.20
CA ALA A 252 14.09 -1.79 -1.97
C ALA A 252 13.58 -1.81 -0.52
N PHE A 253 13.30 -2.99 0.05
CA PHE A 253 12.92 -3.11 1.47
C PHE A 253 13.97 -2.54 2.42
N ILE A 254 15.26 -2.86 2.20
CA ILE A 254 16.37 -2.36 3.03
C ILE A 254 16.47 -0.83 2.94
N VAL A 255 16.40 -0.28 1.73
CA VAL A 255 16.52 1.16 1.51
C VAL A 255 15.35 1.93 2.12
N LEU A 256 14.13 1.39 2.06
CA LEU A 256 12.96 1.99 2.72
C LEU A 256 13.17 2.14 4.23
N VAL A 257 13.77 1.14 4.89
CA VAL A 257 14.12 1.22 6.32
C VAL A 257 15.27 2.21 6.53
N LYS A 258 16.37 2.10 5.77
CA LYS A 258 17.53 3.01 5.88
C LYS A 258 17.15 4.48 5.71
N LYS A 259 16.20 4.79 4.82
CA LYS A 259 15.73 6.14 4.53
C LYS A 259 14.62 6.61 5.48
N GLY A 260 14.21 5.77 6.43
CA GLY A 260 13.23 6.14 7.47
C GLY A 260 11.79 6.21 6.99
N VAL A 261 11.45 5.61 5.84
CA VAL A 261 10.05 5.51 5.39
C VAL A 261 9.22 4.69 6.38
N LEU A 262 9.84 3.69 6.98
CA LEU A 262 9.31 2.89 8.07
C LEU A 262 10.43 2.56 9.07
N PRO A 263 10.13 2.44 10.37
CA PRO A 263 11.15 2.20 11.38
C PRO A 263 11.73 0.77 11.34
N SER A 264 10.90 -0.22 10.98
CA SER A 264 11.31 -1.63 10.92
C SER A 264 10.36 -2.44 10.04
N LEU A 265 10.88 -3.51 9.42
CA LEU A 265 10.08 -4.50 8.68
C LEU A 265 9.23 -5.38 9.61
N GLU A 266 9.48 -5.36 10.92
CA GLU A 266 8.65 -6.03 11.95
C GLU A 266 7.19 -5.58 11.91
N LEU A 267 6.92 -4.36 11.44
CA LEU A 267 5.56 -3.86 11.22
C LEU A 267 4.76 -4.72 10.23
N LEU A 268 5.44 -5.45 9.32
CA LEU A 268 4.85 -6.42 8.42
C LEU A 268 5.10 -7.85 8.90
N THR A 269 6.36 -8.22 9.20
CA THR A 269 6.73 -9.60 9.53
C THR A 269 6.20 -10.09 10.87
N GLY A 270 5.87 -9.18 11.80
CA GLY A 270 5.24 -9.48 13.08
C GLY A 270 3.72 -9.22 13.11
N CYS A 271 3.12 -8.78 12.01
CA CYS A 271 1.72 -8.37 12.02
C CYS A 271 0.76 -9.56 12.04
N GLU A 272 0.01 -9.72 13.12
CA GLU A 272 -0.97 -10.81 13.27
C GLU A 272 -2.18 -10.69 12.35
N LYS A 273 -2.50 -9.46 11.90
CA LYS A 273 -3.63 -9.22 10.99
C LYS A 273 -3.35 -9.69 9.55
N LEU A 274 -2.08 -9.79 9.16
CA LEU A 274 -1.71 -10.30 7.85
C LEU A 274 -1.89 -11.81 7.76
N SER A 275 -2.14 -12.30 6.55
CA SER A 275 -2.20 -13.73 6.28
C SER A 275 -0.94 -14.43 6.80
N PRO A 276 -1.07 -15.47 7.64
CA PRO A 276 0.09 -16.19 8.19
C PRO A 276 1.02 -16.73 7.10
N LEU A 277 0.46 -17.19 5.99
CA LEU A 277 1.23 -17.70 4.84
C LEU A 277 2.07 -16.59 4.19
N LEU A 278 1.47 -15.42 3.96
CA LEU A 278 2.19 -14.27 3.39
C LEU A 278 3.26 -13.76 4.34
N ARG A 279 2.99 -13.75 5.65
CA ARG A 279 3.95 -13.34 6.68
C ARG A 279 5.15 -14.29 6.71
N GLN A 280 4.91 -15.60 6.69
CA GLN A 280 5.98 -16.61 6.62
C GLN A 280 6.80 -16.47 5.33
N LYS A 281 6.13 -16.29 4.19
CA LYS A 281 6.80 -16.06 2.89
C LYS A 281 7.67 -14.80 2.92
N LEU A 282 7.19 -13.71 3.51
CA LEU A 282 7.93 -12.47 3.68
C LEU A 282 9.16 -12.65 4.58
N VAL A 283 9.02 -13.32 5.72
CA VAL A 283 10.15 -13.62 6.61
C VAL A 283 11.21 -14.44 5.89
N ALA A 284 10.81 -15.52 5.20
CA ALA A 284 11.73 -16.35 4.43
C ALA A 284 12.44 -15.57 3.32
N PHE A 285 11.68 -14.75 2.58
CA PHE A 285 12.20 -13.92 1.50
C PHE A 285 13.26 -12.91 1.99
N LEU A 286 12.99 -12.23 3.10
CA LEU A 286 13.91 -11.25 3.67
C LEU A 286 15.15 -11.88 4.32
N SER A 287 15.04 -13.13 4.79
CA SER A 287 16.13 -13.85 5.45
C SER A 287 17.10 -14.53 4.47
N SER A 288 16.63 -14.86 3.27
CA SER A 288 17.48 -15.48 2.25
C SER A 288 18.57 -14.51 1.78
N THR A 289 19.83 -14.83 2.10
CA THR A 289 21.00 -14.08 1.65
C THR A 289 21.46 -14.67 0.31
N THR A 290 21.45 -13.89 -0.77
CA THR A 290 22.06 -14.27 -2.05
C THR A 290 23.39 -13.51 -2.23
N PRO A 291 24.50 -14.17 -2.62
CA PRO A 291 25.79 -13.50 -2.79
C PRO A 291 25.75 -12.38 -3.84
N VAL A 292 26.46 -11.29 -3.53
CA VAL A 292 26.44 -9.94 -4.15
C VAL A 292 26.83 -9.88 -5.65
N ALA A 293 27.15 -11.00 -6.29
CA ALA A 293 27.57 -11.03 -7.70
C ALA A 293 26.45 -10.75 -8.72
N ALA A 294 25.17 -10.68 -8.30
CA ALA A 294 24.02 -10.55 -9.21
C ALA A 294 23.63 -9.10 -9.55
N VAL A 295 24.16 -8.09 -8.86
CA VAL A 295 23.72 -6.69 -9.02
C VAL A 295 24.12 -6.11 -10.38
N GLU A 296 25.22 -6.58 -10.97
CA GLU A 296 25.72 -6.13 -12.27
C GLU A 296 24.92 -6.69 -13.47
N ALA A 297 24.07 -7.70 -13.26
CA ALA A 297 23.30 -8.35 -14.32
C ALA A 297 21.96 -7.66 -14.61
N CYS A 298 21.41 -6.89 -13.66
CA CYS A 298 20.09 -6.27 -13.83
C CYS A 298 20.11 -5.08 -14.83
N LEU A 299 21.26 -4.40 -14.93
CA LEU A 299 21.42 -3.17 -15.71
C LEU A 299 21.95 -3.36 -17.14
N LYS A 300 22.32 -4.58 -17.55
CA LYS A 300 22.89 -4.81 -18.89
C LYS A 300 21.79 -4.86 -19.96
N PRO A 301 21.90 -4.09 -21.06
CA PRO A 301 21.00 -4.20 -22.19
C PRO A 301 21.06 -5.60 -22.80
N ILE A 302 19.93 -6.05 -23.35
CA ILE A 302 19.68 -7.38 -23.97
C ILE A 302 20.74 -7.77 -25.03
N ASN A 303 21.50 -6.82 -25.58
CA ASN A 303 22.45 -7.06 -26.66
C ASN A 303 23.84 -7.60 -26.25
N GLU A 304 24.23 -7.53 -24.97
CA GLU A 304 25.58 -7.97 -24.57
C GLU A 304 25.64 -9.40 -24.03
N VAL A 305 24.54 -9.90 -23.45
CA VAL A 305 24.49 -11.27 -22.92
C VAL A 305 24.50 -12.31 -24.05
N SER A 306 23.91 -11.97 -25.21
CA SER A 306 23.91 -12.81 -26.41
C SER A 306 25.32 -12.95 -27.01
N LYS A 307 26.11 -11.87 -27.06
CA LYS A 307 27.47 -11.90 -27.60
C LYS A 307 28.45 -12.67 -26.70
N ALA A 308 28.31 -12.56 -25.38
CA ALA A 308 29.16 -13.28 -24.44
C ALA A 308 28.90 -14.80 -24.45
N ALA A 309 27.65 -15.23 -24.65
CA ALA A 309 27.29 -16.63 -24.79
C ALA A 309 27.77 -17.24 -26.11
N GLU A 310 27.81 -16.44 -27.18
CA GLU A 310 28.20 -16.90 -28.52
C GLU A 310 29.74 -16.96 -28.70
N LEU A 311 30.48 -16.06 -28.04
CA LEU A 311 31.95 -16.08 -28.04
C LEU A 311 32.51 -17.27 -27.21
N LYS A 312 31.88 -17.61 -26.08
CA LYS A 312 32.25 -18.81 -25.30
C LYS A 312 31.97 -20.12 -26.03
N LYS A 313 30.98 -20.15 -26.94
CA LYS A 313 30.68 -21.33 -27.76
C LYS A 313 31.70 -21.55 -28.88
N ARG A 314 32.38 -20.49 -29.36
CA ARG A 314 33.47 -20.60 -30.36
C ARG A 314 34.83 -20.96 -29.75
N VAL A 315 35.08 -20.61 -28.49
CA VAL A 315 36.37 -20.92 -27.84
C VAL A 315 36.45 -22.38 -27.35
N CYS A 316 35.31 -23.04 -27.12
CA CYS A 316 35.27 -24.46 -26.74
C CYS A 316 35.03 -25.43 -27.92
N SER A 317 35.26 -24.99 -29.17
CA SER A 317 35.09 -25.84 -30.36
C SER A 317 36.26 -25.76 -31.35
N ASN A 318 37.44 -25.33 -30.89
CA ASN A 318 38.71 -25.53 -31.59
C ASN A 318 39.69 -26.26 -30.68
#